data_AF-A0A2H3KXT2-F1
#
_entry.id   AF-A0A2H3KXT2-F1
#
_cell.length_a   1.000
_cell.length_b   1.000
_cell.length_c   1.000
_cell.angle_alpha   90.00
_cell.angle_beta   90.00
_cell.angle_gamma   90.00
#
_symmetry.space_group_name_H-M   'P 1'
#
loop_
_entity.id
_entity.type
_entity.pdbx_description
1 polymer ?
#
loop_
_entity_poly.entity_id
_entity_poly.type
_entity_poly.pdbx_seq_one_letter_code
_entity_poly.pdbx_strand_id
1 'polypeptide(L)'
;MNEPKVQDLDYITFLLATPRAVSATEAERVQPEGPRQAAHDAFTRLLHRLEPDTTRLWQAAAPLIDRTRGLLVVDNSTLDTPYAYTIALVHRHWSGKHGHVVSGINVVSLVWSDDTHAIPCDYRLFDAPNDGLTQSSYGPG
;
A
#
# COMPACT_ATOMS: atom_id res chain seq x y z
N MET A 1 16.16 14.49 19.56
CA MET A 1 14.93 14.37 18.75
C MET A 1 13.84 13.85 19.68
N ASN A 2 12.65 14.45 19.70
CA ASN A 2 11.55 13.95 20.54
C ASN A 2 11.05 12.60 19.99
N GLU A 3 10.56 11.75 20.89
CA GLU A 3 9.95 10.47 20.52
C GLU A 3 8.75 10.69 19.57
N PRO A 4 8.55 9.83 18.55
CA PRO A 4 7.40 9.92 17.68
C PRO A 4 6.08 9.83 18.45
N LYS A 5 5.14 10.75 18.18
CA LYS A 5 3.79 10.72 18.77
C LYS A 5 2.89 9.62 18.22
N VAL A 6 3.23 9.06 17.06
CA VAL A 6 2.43 8.07 16.32
C VAL A 6 3.37 6.97 15.83
N GLN A 7 2.96 5.72 16.02
CA GLN A 7 3.63 4.51 15.55
C GLN A 7 2.83 3.84 14.42
N ASP A 8 3.39 2.79 13.81
CA ASP A 8 2.77 2.04 12.72
C ASP A 8 1.39 1.47 13.11
N LEU A 9 1.26 0.86 14.29
CA LEU A 9 0.01 0.27 14.78
C LEU A 9 -1.12 1.29 14.95
N ASP A 10 -0.80 2.53 15.35
CA ASP A 10 -1.80 3.60 15.48
C ASP A 10 -2.42 3.92 14.12
N TYR A 11 -1.58 4.00 13.08
CA TYR A 11 -2.03 4.28 11.73
C TYR A 11 -2.76 3.08 11.09
N ILE A 12 -2.30 1.85 11.33
CA ILE A 12 -3.00 0.63 10.91
C ILE A 12 -4.41 0.59 11.53
N THR A 13 -4.53 0.89 12.82
CA THR A 13 -5.82 0.93 13.51
C THR A 13 -6.74 1.99 12.91
N PHE A 14 -6.19 3.18 12.61
CA PHE A 14 -6.94 4.24 11.92
C PHE A 14 -7.45 3.78 10.54
N LEU A 15 -6.63 3.11 9.74
CA LEU A 15 -7.02 2.59 8.42
C LEU A 15 -8.13 1.55 8.52
N LEU A 16 -8.07 0.65 9.51
CA LEU A 16 -9.10 -0.35 9.76
C LEU A 16 -10.43 0.28 10.21
N ALA A 17 -10.36 1.34 11.02
CA ALA A 17 -11.54 2.04 11.53
C ALA A 17 -12.18 3.01 10.53
N THR A 18 -11.41 3.56 9.58
CA THR A 18 -11.86 4.62 8.66
C THR A 18 -11.63 4.26 7.18
N PRO A 19 -12.29 3.21 6.64
CA PRO A 19 -11.97 2.68 5.31
C PRO A 19 -12.37 3.60 4.14
N ARG A 20 -13.03 4.72 4.40
CA ARG A 20 -13.58 5.61 3.35
C ARG A 20 -12.87 6.95 3.21
N ALA A 21 -12.28 7.47 4.28
CA ALA A 21 -11.67 8.80 4.30
C ALA A 21 -10.30 8.70 4.97
N VAL A 22 -9.27 8.50 4.15
CA VAL A 22 -7.89 8.32 4.62
C VAL A 22 -7.10 9.58 4.30
N SER A 23 -6.91 10.43 5.32
CA SER A 23 -5.99 11.56 5.28
C SER A 23 -5.35 11.76 6.66
N ALA A 24 -4.22 12.45 6.70
CA ALA A 24 -3.60 12.83 7.98
C ALA A 24 -4.50 13.75 8.82
N THR A 25 -5.33 14.57 8.18
CA THR A 25 -6.32 15.43 8.87
C THR A 25 -7.46 14.63 9.47
N GLU A 26 -7.94 13.59 8.77
CA GLU A 26 -8.93 12.67 9.35
C GLU A 26 -8.34 11.85 10.48
N ALA A 27 -7.08 11.40 10.34
CA ALA A 27 -6.37 10.69 11.40
C ALA A 27 -6.25 11.52 12.68
N GLU A 28 -5.97 12.83 12.57
CA GLU A 28 -5.99 13.79 13.68
C GLU A 28 -7.39 13.95 14.28
N ARG A 29 -8.42 14.14 13.44
CA ARG A 29 -9.79 14.39 13.87
C ARG A 29 -10.38 13.27 14.72
N VAL A 30 -10.02 12.02 14.42
CA VAL A 30 -10.56 10.84 15.12
C VAL A 30 -9.70 10.36 16.30
N GLN A 31 -8.63 11.09 16.65
CA GLN A 31 -7.85 10.76 17.84
C GLN A 31 -8.66 10.97 19.13
N PRO A 32 -8.45 10.13 20.16
CA PRO A 32 -9.00 10.38 21.48
C PRO A 32 -8.42 11.67 22.07
N GLU A 33 -9.24 12.39 22.83
CA GLU A 33 -8.78 13.57 23.56
C GLU A 33 -7.73 13.19 24.61
N GLY A 34 -6.65 13.97 24.69
CA GLY A 34 -5.62 13.76 25.69
C GLY A 34 -4.31 14.48 25.41
N PRO A 35 -3.38 14.49 26.38
CA PRO A 35 -2.11 15.23 26.28
C PRO A 35 -1.18 14.70 25.18
N ARG A 36 -1.44 13.49 24.66
CA ARG A 36 -0.69 12.87 23.56
C ARG A 36 -1.41 12.92 22.21
N GLN A 37 -2.48 13.71 22.07
CA GLN A 37 -3.17 13.87 20.79
C GLN A 37 -2.18 14.25 19.67
N ALA A 38 -2.22 13.46 18.60
CA ALA A 38 -1.36 13.64 17.44
C ALA A 38 -2.04 14.53 16.40
N ALA A 39 -1.35 15.58 15.97
CA ALA A 39 -1.76 16.40 14.83
C ALA A 39 -1.44 15.68 13.50
N HIS A 40 -2.07 16.12 12.41
CA HIS A 40 -1.87 15.57 11.06
C HIS A 40 -0.38 15.46 10.68
N ASP A 41 0.43 16.45 11.03
CA ASP A 41 1.87 16.44 10.79
C ASP A 41 2.62 15.25 11.41
N ALA A 42 2.13 14.71 12.53
CA ALA A 42 2.73 13.54 13.14
C ALA A 42 2.49 12.28 12.29
N PHE A 43 1.30 12.16 11.68
CA PHE A 43 0.98 11.10 10.72
C PHE A 43 1.75 11.28 9.41
N THR A 44 1.84 12.50 8.87
CA THR A 44 2.66 12.78 7.69
C THR A 44 4.12 12.39 7.92
N ARG A 45 4.70 12.77 9.07
CA ARG A 45 6.06 12.34 9.42
C ARG A 45 6.16 10.82 9.63
N LEU A 46 5.15 10.15 10.14
CA LEU A 46 5.14 8.68 10.23
C LEU A 46 5.23 8.08 8.83
N LEU A 47 4.36 8.50 7.91
CA LEU A 47 4.34 8.00 6.53
C LEU A 47 5.67 8.22 5.81
N HIS A 48 6.35 9.34 6.05
CA HIS A 48 7.70 9.58 5.50
C HIS A 48 8.81 8.73 6.12
N ARG A 49 8.62 8.22 7.34
CA ARG A 49 9.58 7.31 8.01
C ARG A 49 9.30 5.84 7.72
N LEU A 50 8.07 5.50 7.34
CA LEU A 50 7.72 4.13 6.98
C LEU A 50 8.40 3.80 5.65
N GLU A 51 9.30 2.83 5.70
CA GLU A 51 9.83 2.23 4.49
C GLU A 51 8.86 1.13 4.01
N PRO A 52 8.52 1.08 2.71
CA PRO A 52 7.74 -0.01 2.17
C PRO A 52 8.56 -1.30 2.22
N ASP A 53 8.35 -2.10 3.27
CA ASP A 53 8.98 -3.41 3.46
C ASP A 53 7.91 -4.51 3.46
N THR A 54 7.89 -5.30 2.40
CA THR A 54 6.96 -6.44 2.27
C THR A 54 7.43 -7.67 3.04
N THR A 55 8.62 -7.65 3.64
CA THR A 55 9.12 -8.75 4.48
C THR A 55 8.19 -9.02 5.66
N ARG A 56 7.70 -7.96 6.32
CA ARG A 56 6.73 -8.10 7.43
C ARG A 56 5.40 -8.71 6.96
N LEU A 57 4.95 -8.34 5.77
CA LEU A 57 3.74 -8.92 5.17
C LEU A 57 3.95 -10.42 4.93
N TRP A 58 5.07 -10.80 4.30
CA TRP A 58 5.39 -12.20 4.05
C TRP A 58 5.53 -13.01 5.35
N GLN A 59 6.18 -12.46 6.38
CA GLN A 59 6.30 -13.14 7.68
C GLN A 59 4.93 -13.45 8.32
N ALA A 60 3.95 -12.55 8.15
CA ALA A 60 2.58 -12.78 8.62
C ALA A 60 1.81 -13.77 7.72
N ALA A 61 2.03 -13.72 6.41
CA ALA A 61 1.32 -14.54 5.42
C ALA A 61 1.83 -15.99 5.34
N ALA A 62 3.14 -16.20 5.40
CA ALA A 62 3.79 -17.50 5.22
C ALA A 62 3.21 -18.64 6.08
N PRO A 63 2.91 -18.48 7.38
CA PRO A 63 2.32 -19.56 8.19
C PRO A 63 0.85 -19.86 7.86
N LEU A 64 0.17 -18.98 7.13
CA LEU A 64 -1.24 -19.14 6.75
C LEU A 64 -1.40 -19.83 5.39
N ILE A 65 -0.31 -20.00 4.64
CA ILE A 65 -0.32 -20.50 3.27
C ILE A 65 0.04 -21.99 3.25
N ASP A 66 -0.80 -22.79 2.60
CA ASP A 66 -0.45 -24.16 2.24
C ASP A 66 0.25 -24.16 0.88
N ARG A 67 1.56 -24.46 0.87
CA ARG A 67 2.38 -24.46 -0.35
C ARG A 67 2.12 -25.66 -1.27
N THR A 68 1.33 -26.64 -0.83
CA THR A 68 1.00 -27.84 -1.61
C THR A 68 -0.32 -27.74 -2.37
N ARG A 69 -1.10 -26.68 -2.12
CA ARG A 69 -2.39 -26.42 -2.76
C ARG A 69 -2.62 -24.91 -2.97
N GLY A 70 -3.77 -24.58 -3.55
CA GLY A 70 -4.14 -23.21 -3.88
C GLY A 70 -3.45 -22.69 -5.14
N LEU A 71 -3.63 -21.40 -5.38
CA LEU A 71 -3.13 -20.67 -6.53
C LEU A 71 -2.39 -19.43 -6.05
N LEU A 72 -1.33 -19.09 -6.75
CA LEU A 72 -0.66 -17.80 -6.58
C LEU A 72 -1.17 -16.86 -7.68
N VAL A 73 -1.90 -15.83 -7.27
CA VAL A 73 -2.51 -14.85 -8.16
C VAL A 73 -1.63 -13.60 -8.17
N VAL A 74 -1.22 -13.21 -9.37
CA VAL A 74 -0.55 -11.93 -9.63
C VAL A 74 -1.52 -11.07 -10.40
N ASP A 75 -1.84 -9.90 -9.85
CA ASP A 75 -2.69 -8.92 -10.51
C ASP A 75 -2.21 -7.51 -10.22
N ASN A 76 -2.48 -6.59 -11.15
CA ASN A 76 -2.08 -5.21 -11.03
C ASN A 76 -3.27 -4.25 -10.96
N SER A 77 -3.17 -3.26 -10.09
CA SER A 77 -4.15 -2.18 -9.97
C SER A 77 -3.49 -0.83 -10.22
N THR A 78 -4.20 0.06 -10.90
CA THR A 78 -3.77 1.45 -11.08
C THR A 78 -4.61 2.34 -10.17
N LEU A 79 -3.94 3.04 -9.27
CA LEU A 79 -4.53 4.13 -8.51
C LEU A 79 -4.48 5.39 -9.38
N ASP A 80 -5.62 5.83 -9.87
CA ASP A 80 -5.72 7.02 -10.70
C ASP A 80 -5.32 8.27 -9.91
N THR A 81 -4.35 9.03 -10.43
CA THR A 81 -3.89 10.29 -9.83
C THR A 81 -3.85 11.41 -10.88
N PRO A 82 -5.01 11.78 -11.48
CA PRO A 82 -5.04 12.69 -12.63
C PRO A 82 -4.57 14.12 -12.30
N TYR A 83 -4.55 14.50 -11.03
CA TYR A 83 -4.14 15.82 -10.56
C TYR A 83 -2.76 15.84 -9.89
N ALA A 84 -2.03 14.73 -9.93
CA ALA A 84 -0.69 14.63 -9.37
C ALA A 84 0.36 15.01 -10.42
N TYR A 85 1.07 16.11 -10.19
CA TYR A 85 2.11 16.62 -11.10
C TYR A 85 3.54 16.35 -10.60
N THR A 86 3.72 16.11 -9.30
CA THR A 86 5.04 16.03 -8.62
C THR A 86 5.09 14.93 -7.55
N ILE A 87 4.27 13.89 -7.68
CA ILE A 87 4.30 12.72 -6.78
C ILE A 87 5.14 11.64 -7.45
N ALA A 88 6.14 11.10 -6.73
CA ALA A 88 6.95 9.98 -7.21
C ALA A 88 6.05 8.77 -7.57
N LEU A 89 6.51 7.92 -8.49
CA LEU A 89 5.82 6.72 -8.97
C LEU A 89 4.53 6.97 -9.80
N VAL A 90 4.16 8.24 -10.03
CA VAL A 90 3.06 8.57 -10.93
C VAL A 90 3.56 8.51 -12.37
N HIS A 91 3.08 7.50 -13.10
CA HIS A 91 3.44 7.29 -14.49
C HIS A 91 2.19 7.08 -15.36
N ARG A 92 2.39 6.95 -16.67
CA ARG A 92 1.32 6.66 -17.62
C ARG A 92 1.15 5.16 -17.80
N HIS A 93 -0.07 4.65 -17.57
CA HIS A 93 -0.40 3.23 -17.67
C HIS A 93 -1.69 3.01 -18.44
N TRP A 94 -1.79 1.91 -19.18
CA TRP A 94 -3.08 1.46 -19.69
C TRP A 94 -3.99 1.07 -18.52
N SER A 95 -5.20 1.64 -18.46
CA SER A 95 -6.23 1.22 -17.50
C SER A 95 -7.32 0.46 -18.22
N GLY A 96 -7.47 -0.82 -17.88
CA GLY A 96 -8.56 -1.66 -18.39
C GLY A 96 -9.94 -1.11 -18.01
N LYS A 97 -10.07 -0.52 -16.82
CA LYS A 97 -11.30 0.12 -16.33
C LYS A 97 -11.73 1.30 -17.22
N HIS A 98 -10.77 2.12 -17.64
CA HIS A 98 -11.05 3.33 -18.42
C HIS A 98 -10.97 3.11 -19.94
N GLY A 99 -10.39 1.99 -20.38
CA GLY A 99 -10.15 1.70 -21.81
C GLY A 99 -9.15 2.64 -22.48
N HIS A 100 -8.29 3.32 -21.70
CA HIS A 100 -7.28 4.23 -22.21
C HIS A 100 -6.11 4.41 -21.23
N VAL A 101 -5.08 5.13 -21.66
CA VAL A 101 -3.90 5.43 -20.85
C VAL A 101 -4.19 6.55 -19.85
N VAL A 102 -4.03 6.27 -18.56
CA VAL A 102 -4.23 7.20 -17.43
C VAL A 102 -2.91 7.51 -16.73
N SER A 103 -2.89 8.61 -15.97
CA SER A 103 -1.81 8.93 -15.03
C SER A 103 -2.15 8.35 -13.66
N GLY A 104 -1.26 7.56 -13.07
CA GLY A 104 -1.53 6.87 -11.82
C GLY A 104 -0.31 6.21 -11.22
N ILE A 105 -0.50 5.62 -10.04
CA ILE A 105 0.47 4.72 -9.41
C ILE A 105 0.01 3.29 -9.68
N ASN A 106 0.87 2.47 -10.28
CA ASN A 106 0.55 1.07 -10.51
C ASN A 106 1.18 0.18 -9.43
N VAL A 107 0.35 -0.69 -8.86
CA VAL A 107 0.73 -1.66 -7.83
C VAL A 107 0.50 -3.05 -8.39
N VAL A 108 1.53 -3.89 -8.37
CA VAL A 108 1.43 -5.33 -8.65
C VAL A 108 1.30 -6.05 -7.32
N SER A 109 0.21 -6.78 -7.14
CA SER A 109 -0.10 -7.53 -5.93
C SER A 109 0.16 -9.02 -6.13
N LEU A 110 0.62 -9.69 -5.08
CA LEU A 110 0.78 -11.14 -5.01
C LEU A 110 -0.13 -11.69 -3.92
N VAL A 111 -1.08 -12.54 -4.29
CA VAL A 111 -2.07 -13.11 -3.37
C VAL A 111 -2.08 -14.62 -3.53
N TRP A 112 -1.87 -15.36 -2.45
CA TRP A 112 -2.17 -16.79 -2.43
C TRP A 112 -3.66 -16.97 -2.14
N SER A 113 -4.33 -17.85 -2.88
CA SER A 113 -5.75 -18.15 -2.67
C SER A 113 -5.99 -19.65 -2.71
N ASP A 114 -6.81 -20.15 -1.80
CA ASP A 114 -7.46 -21.46 -1.94
C ASP A 114 -8.96 -21.27 -2.22
N ASP A 115 -9.76 -22.29 -1.91
CA ASP A 115 -11.21 -22.30 -2.07
C ASP A 115 -11.94 -21.33 -1.14
N THR A 116 -11.31 -20.91 -0.03
CA THR A 116 -11.98 -20.19 1.06
C THR A 116 -11.21 -18.97 1.56
N HIS A 117 -9.93 -18.84 1.23
CA HIS A 117 -9.05 -17.78 1.71
C HIS A 117 -8.35 -17.06 0.55
N ALA A 118 -8.11 -15.77 0.75
CA ALA A 118 -7.23 -14.95 -0.07
C ALA A 118 -6.24 -14.24 0.87
N ILE A 119 -4.95 -14.53 0.71
CA ILE A 119 -3.88 -14.12 1.62
C ILE A 119 -2.88 -13.27 0.83
N PRO A 120 -2.79 -11.96 1.10
CA PRO A 120 -1.78 -11.11 0.50
C PRO A 120 -0.38 -11.53 0.96
N CYS A 121 0.50 -11.80 0.00
CA CYS A 121 1.85 -12.32 0.23
C CYS A 121 2.92 -11.25 0.04
N ASP A 122 2.76 -10.43 -0.99
CA ASP A 122 3.74 -9.43 -1.43
C ASP A 122 3.05 -8.36 -2.29
N TYR A 123 3.73 -7.25 -2.52
CA TYR A 123 3.37 -6.29 -3.54
C TYR A 123 4.61 -5.56 -4.06
N ARG A 124 4.54 -5.05 -5.29
CA ARG A 124 5.56 -4.21 -5.89
C ARG A 124 4.92 -2.95 -6.45
N LEU A 125 5.62 -1.83 -6.29
CA LEU A 125 5.25 -0.57 -6.94
C LEU A 125 5.97 -0.54 -8.28
N PHE A 126 5.21 -0.33 -9.35
CA PHE A 126 5.78 -0.23 -10.68
C PHE A 126 6.48 1.11 -10.86
N ASP A 127 7.74 1.06 -11.27
CA ASP A 127 8.59 2.24 -11.48
C ASP A 127 9.48 2.11 -12.74
N ALA A 128 8.92 1.51 -13.80
CA ALA A 128 9.64 1.23 -15.05
C ALA A 128 10.48 2.39 -15.61
N PRO A 129 10.01 3.67 -15.58
CA PRO A 129 10.83 4.77 -16.07
C PRO A 129 12.14 4.98 -15.32
N ASN A 130 12.25 4.49 -14.08
CA ASN A 130 13.43 4.63 -13.24
C ASN A 130 14.25 3.33 -13.12
N ASP A 131 13.62 2.15 -13.17
CA ASP A 131 14.31 0.85 -13.01
C ASP A 131 14.48 0.05 -14.31
N GLY A 132 13.84 0.46 -15.40
CA GLY A 132 13.89 -0.20 -16.71
C GLY A 132 13.16 -1.53 -16.78
N LEU A 133 12.35 -1.88 -15.78
CA LEU A 133 11.61 -3.13 -15.72
C LEU A 133 10.25 -3.04 -16.43
N THR A 134 9.72 -4.18 -16.85
CA THR A 134 8.32 -4.25 -17.31
C THR A 134 7.42 -4.73 -16.18
N GLN A 135 6.10 -4.57 -16.32
CA GLN A 135 5.16 -4.97 -15.27
C GLN A 135 5.25 -6.46 -14.94
N SER A 136 5.45 -7.30 -15.97
CA SER A 136 5.68 -8.74 -15.82
C SER A 136 6.99 -9.07 -15.07
N SER A 137 7.94 -8.15 -15.01
CA SER A 137 9.22 -8.36 -14.32
C SER A 137 9.08 -8.27 -12.79
N TYR A 138 7.97 -7.73 -12.27
CA TYR A 138 7.69 -7.63 -10.84
C TYR A 138 6.97 -8.88 -10.27
N GLY A 139 6.68 -9.88 -11.11
CA GLY A 139 6.20 -11.17 -10.64
C GLY A 139 7.26 -11.90 -9.80
N PRO A 140 6.85 -12.83 -8.93
CA PRO A 140 7.81 -13.66 -8.20
C PRO A 140 8.64 -14.50 -9.16
N GLY A 141 9.96 -14.55 -8.93
CA GLY A 141 10.91 -15.48 -9.56
C GLY A 141 11.04 -16.78 -8.79
#